data_AF-A0A7L9C6D0-F1
#
_entry.id   AF-A0A7L9C6D0-F1
#
_cell.length_a   1.000
_cell.length_b   1.000
_cell.length_c   1.000
_cell.angle_alpha   90.00
_cell.angle_beta   90.00
_cell.angle_gamma   90.00
#
_symmetry.space_group_name_H-M   'P 1'
#
loop_
_entity.id
_entity.type
_entity.pdbx_description
1 polymer ?
#
loop_
_entity_poly.entity_id
_entity_poly.type
_entity_poly.pdbx_seq_one_letter_code
_entity_poly.pdbx_strand_id
1 'polypeptide(L)'
;MMKFGNRIMTTEIHEPIKVGAIFGDYKKKLRPVWFVWNNRKYDIKEITYIWTEKIGKASIHHFMVTDNANLFDISYCTDTLGWTLHSVEMDARA
;
A
#
# COMPACT_ATOMS: atom_id res chain seq x y z
N MET A 1 -31.73 -17.73 6.93
CA MET A 1 -30.40 -17.23 7.35
C MET A 1 -29.75 -16.56 6.14
N MET A 2 -29.90 -15.24 5.96
CA MET A 2 -29.34 -14.54 4.80
C MET A 2 -27.91 -14.08 5.14
N LYS A 3 -26.91 -14.60 4.41
CA LYS A 3 -25.56 -14.02 4.43
C LYS A 3 -25.58 -12.76 3.57
N PHE A 4 -25.62 -11.59 4.20
CA PHE A 4 -25.39 -10.34 3.50
C PHE A 4 -23.92 -10.30 3.06
N GLY A 5 -23.65 -10.55 1.78
CA GLY A 5 -22.31 -10.45 1.21
C GLY A 5 -21.70 -9.08 1.49
N ASN A 6 -20.46 -9.05 1.96
CA ASN A 6 -19.70 -7.80 2.09
C ASN A 6 -19.41 -7.29 0.68
N ARG A 7 -19.86 -6.08 0.33
CA ARG A 7 -19.59 -5.51 -0.99
C ARG A 7 -18.33 -4.68 -0.90
N ILE A 8 -17.22 -5.37 -1.09
CA ILE A 8 -15.90 -4.77 -1.25
C ILE A 8 -15.87 -4.00 -2.58
N MET A 9 -15.39 -2.75 -2.56
CA MET A 9 -15.15 -1.95 -3.76
C MET A 9 -13.66 -1.67 -3.90
N THR A 10 -13.06 -2.13 -5.01
CA THR A 10 -11.68 -1.84 -5.38
C THR A 10 -11.65 -0.73 -6.43
N THR A 11 -10.81 0.28 -6.20
CA THR A 11 -10.57 1.38 -7.13
C THR A 11 -9.10 1.38 -7.54
N GLU A 12 -8.84 1.30 -8.83
CA GLU A 12 -7.50 1.49 -9.41
C GLU A 12 -7.16 2.99 -9.48
N ILE A 13 -5.93 3.34 -9.11
CA ILE A 13 -5.46 4.72 -8.92
C ILE A 13 -4.19 4.98 -9.75
N HIS A 14 -3.13 4.18 -9.56
CA HIS A 14 -1.81 4.33 -10.21
C HIS A 14 -1.20 5.75 -10.12
N GLU A 15 -1.24 6.36 -8.94
CA GLU A 15 -0.73 7.71 -8.71
C GLU A 15 0.57 7.71 -7.88
N PRO A 16 1.49 8.66 -8.12
CA PRO A 16 2.64 8.84 -7.24
C PRO A 16 2.21 9.35 -5.86
N ILE A 17 2.83 8.82 -4.80
CA ILE A 17 2.55 9.20 -3.41
C ILE A 17 3.83 9.56 -2.66
N LYS A 18 3.70 10.36 -1.59
CA LYS A 18 4.80 10.60 -0.64
C LYS A 18 4.71 9.59 0.49
N VAL A 19 5.82 8.95 0.85
CA VAL A 19 5.84 7.89 1.86
C VAL A 19 6.95 8.14 2.89
N GLY A 20 6.61 8.00 4.17
CA GLY A 20 7.58 7.87 5.24
C GLY A 20 7.90 6.39 5.45
N ALA A 21 9.16 6.00 5.28
CA ALA A 21 9.60 4.62 5.42
C ALA A 21 10.88 4.49 6.24
N ILE A 22 11.04 3.35 6.90
CA ILE A 22 12.25 2.96 7.64
C ILE A 22 13.02 1.94 6.81
N PHE A 23 14.31 2.21 6.62
CA PHE A 23 15.26 1.29 5.99
C PHE A 23 16.15 0.65 7.07
N GLY A 24 16.43 -0.64 6.93
CA GLY A 24 17.37 -1.35 7.83
C GLY A 24 16.80 -1.77 9.19
N ASP A 25 15.49 -1.96 9.31
CA ASP A 25 14.89 -2.58 10.50
C ASP A 25 15.35 -4.05 10.60
N TYR A 26 15.83 -4.47 11.77
CA TYR A 26 16.39 -5.82 12.03
C TYR A 26 15.48 -6.98 11.58
N LYS A 27 14.17 -6.73 11.40
CA LYS A 27 13.20 -7.71 10.89
C LYS A 27 12.77 -7.51 9.43
N LYS A 28 12.90 -6.31 8.86
CA LYS A 28 12.47 -5.98 7.49
C LYS A 28 13.42 -4.95 6.86
N LYS A 29 13.91 -5.22 5.64
CA LYS A 29 14.83 -4.32 4.93
C LYS A 29 14.22 -2.94 4.61
N LEU A 30 12.90 -2.88 4.41
CA LEU A 30 12.11 -1.68 4.14
C LEU A 30 10.74 -1.80 4.80
N ARG A 31 10.30 -0.77 5.52
CA ARG A 31 8.99 -0.70 6.17
C ARG A 31 8.34 0.66 5.94
N PRO A 32 7.28 0.78 5.12
CA PRO A 32 6.47 1.99 5.08
C PRO A 32 5.71 2.19 6.39
N VAL A 33 5.56 3.44 6.82
CA VAL A 33 4.95 3.83 8.11
C VAL A 33 3.71 4.70 7.91
N TRP A 34 3.75 5.57 6.92
CA TRP A 34 2.62 6.41 6.51
C TRP A 34 2.82 6.85 5.07
N PHE A 35 1.74 7.28 4.43
CA PHE A 35 1.80 7.92 3.12
C PHE A 35 0.85 9.11 3.04
N VAL A 36 1.04 9.96 2.03
CA VAL A 36 0.15 11.07 1.71
C VAL A 36 -0.41 10.85 0.30
N TRP A 37 -1.74 10.82 0.22
CA TRP A 37 -2.50 10.75 -1.03
C TRP A 37 -3.65 11.76 -0.96
N ASN A 38 -3.89 12.48 -2.06
CA ASN A 38 -4.90 13.55 -2.16
C ASN A 38 -4.90 14.54 -0.97
N ASN A 39 -3.70 15.03 -0.60
CA ASN A 39 -3.47 15.94 0.53
C ASN A 39 -3.92 15.42 1.92
N ARG A 40 -4.16 14.11 2.05
CA ARG A 40 -4.48 13.44 3.31
C ARG A 40 -3.36 12.47 3.69
N LYS A 41 -2.98 12.47 4.97
CA LYS A 41 -2.05 11.50 5.53
C LYS A 41 -2.79 10.23 5.97
N TYR A 42 -2.26 9.08 5.60
CA TYR A 42 -2.72 7.76 6.00
C TYR A 42 -1.62 7.09 6.81
N ASP A 43 -1.88 6.84 8.09
CA ASP A 43 -0.95 6.09 8.95
C ASP A 43 -1.16 4.59 8.73
N ILE A 44 -0.09 3.89 8.37
CA ILE A 44 -0.12 2.45 8.15
C ILE A 44 -0.14 1.75 9.50
N LYS A 45 -1.21 1.01 9.78
CA LYS A 45 -1.37 0.21 11.01
C LYS A 45 -0.76 -1.16 10.87
N GLU A 46 -0.95 -1.78 9.72
CA GLU A 46 -0.44 -3.10 9.43
C GLU A 46 -0.01 -3.22 7.96
N ILE A 47 1.04 -4.02 7.73
CA ILE A 47 1.42 -4.50 6.41
C ILE A 47 0.95 -5.95 6.34
N THR A 48 -0.11 -6.21 5.58
CA THR A 48 -0.78 -7.52 5.53
C THR A 48 -0.07 -8.48 4.57
N TYR A 49 0.55 -7.95 3.51
CA TYR A 49 1.29 -8.75 2.55
C TYR A 49 2.45 -7.95 1.94
N ILE A 50 3.54 -8.65 1.60
CA ILE A 50 4.73 -8.07 0.99
C ILE A 50 5.21 -9.02 -0.10
N TRP A 51 5.51 -8.47 -1.27
CA TRP A 51 6.21 -9.20 -2.31
C TRP A 51 7.19 -8.27 -3.03
N THR A 52 8.06 -8.85 -3.84
CA THR A 52 9.01 -8.08 -4.64
C THR A 52 9.02 -8.65 -6.04
N GLU A 53 8.83 -7.77 -7.01
CA GLU A 53 8.95 -8.06 -8.43
C GLU A 53 10.28 -7.52 -8.95
N LYS A 54 10.87 -8.20 -9.94
CA LYS A 54 12.04 -7.70 -10.67
C LYS A 54 11.63 -7.37 -12.10
N ILE A 55 11.77 -6.10 -12.47
CA ILE A 55 11.54 -5.61 -13.83
C ILE A 55 12.87 -5.11 -14.39
N GLY A 56 13.51 -5.93 -15.21
CA GLY A 56 14.87 -5.68 -15.69
C GLY A 56 15.86 -5.58 -14.53
N LYS A 57 16.45 -4.39 -14.33
CA LYS A 57 17.36 -4.10 -13.20
C LYS A 57 16.64 -3.52 -11.97
N ALA A 58 15.40 -3.06 -12.13
CA ALA A 58 14.62 -2.49 -11.05
C ALA A 58 14.06 -3.61 -10.16
N SER A 59 14.12 -3.40 -8.84
CA SER A 59 13.30 -4.15 -7.89
C SER A 59 12.12 -3.29 -7.48
N ILE A 60 10.92 -3.84 -7.56
CA ILE A 60 9.69 -3.18 -7.12
C ILE A 60 9.23 -3.89 -5.86
N HIS A 61 9.27 -3.20 -4.74
CA HIS A 61 8.81 -3.70 -3.45
C HIS A 61 7.36 -3.31 -3.26
N HIS A 62 6.47 -4.30 -3.25
CA HIS A 62 5.04 -4.09 -3.06
C HIS A 62 4.62 -4.38 -1.62
N PHE A 63 3.63 -3.63 -1.16
CA PHE A 63 3.08 -3.71 0.18
C PHE A 63 1.56 -3.58 0.10
N MET A 64 0.85 -4.61 0.56
CA MET A 64 -0.54 -4.44 0.98
C MET A 64 -0.53 -3.87 2.39
N VAL A 65 -1.14 -2.70 2.57
CA VAL A 65 -1.15 -1.97 3.85
C VAL A 65 -2.55 -1.55 4.22
N THR A 66 -2.84 -1.45 5.52
CA THR A 66 -4.16 -0.99 5.99
C THR A 66 -4.05 0.11 7.04
N ASP A 67 -5.02 1.02 7.03
CA ASP A 67 -5.27 2.00 8.08
C ASP A 67 -6.38 1.56 9.06
N ASN A 68 -6.76 0.26 9.02
CA ASN A 68 -7.91 -0.40 9.64
C ASN A 68 -9.27 -0.18 8.96
N ALA A 69 -9.40 0.79 8.04
CA ALA A 69 -10.64 1.04 7.32
C ALA A 69 -10.56 0.60 5.85
N ASN A 70 -9.40 0.81 5.24
CA ASN A 70 -9.15 0.52 3.83
C ASN A 70 -7.90 -0.35 3.70
N LEU A 71 -7.82 -1.07 2.59
CA LEU A 71 -6.62 -1.80 2.18
C LEU A 71 -6.03 -1.12 0.94
N PHE A 72 -4.73 -0.85 0.96
CA PHE A 72 -4.03 -0.14 -0.10
C PHE A 72 -2.91 -1.02 -0.68
N ASP A 73 -2.78 -1.03 -2.00
CA ASP A 73 -1.60 -1.56 -2.68
C ASP A 73 -0.65 -0.40 -2.99
N ILE A 74 0.51 -0.38 -2.33
CA ILE A 74 1.58 0.59 -2.61
C ILE A 74 2.87 -0.11 -3.00
N SER A 75 3.66 0.51 -3.86
CA SER A 75 4.99 -0.01 -4.20
C SER A 75 6.08 1.04 -4.20
N TYR A 76 7.31 0.57 -3.98
CA TYR A 76 8.55 1.34 -4.08
C TYR A 76 9.44 0.75 -5.17
N CYS A 77 9.85 1.58 -6.14
CA CYS A 77 10.77 1.18 -7.19
C CYS A 77 12.20 1.63 -6.84
N THR A 78 13.14 0.69 -6.80
CA THR A 78 14.54 1.00 -6.43
C THR A 78 15.31 1.77 -7.50
N ASP A 79 14.80 1.82 -8.73
CA ASP A 79 15.45 2.52 -9.85
C ASP A 79 15.01 3.98 -9.92
N THR A 80 13.70 4.23 -9.85
CA THR A 80 13.15 5.60 -9.87
C THR A 80 13.17 6.27 -8.50
N LEU A 81 13.41 5.49 -7.43
CA LEU A 81 13.27 5.91 -6.02
C LEU A 81 11.88 6.48 -5.69
N GLY A 82 10.87 6.12 -6.49
CA GLY A 82 9.50 6.60 -6.39
C GLY A 82 8.57 5.61 -5.70
N TRP A 83 7.48 6.16 -5.14
CA TRP A 83 6.37 5.37 -4.59
C TRP A 83 5.10 5.58 -5.41
N THR A 84 4.33 4.51 -5.57
CA THR A 84 3.05 4.50 -6.29
C THR A 84 1.96 3.89 -5.43
N LEU A 85 0.79 4.50 -5.42
CA LEU A 85 -0.47 3.89 -4.97
C LEU A 85 -1.14 3.25 -6.19
N HIS A 86 -1.28 1.93 -6.19
CA HIS A 86 -1.90 1.18 -7.28
C HIS A 86 -3.41 1.15 -7.12
N SER A 87 -3.90 0.73 -5.95
CA SER A 87 -5.33 0.59 -5.70
C SER A 87 -5.70 0.81 -4.24
N VAL A 88 -6.98 1.09 -4.01
CA VAL A 88 -7.61 1.12 -2.70
C VAL A 88 -8.85 0.23 -2.71
N GLU A 89 -8.96 -0.61 -1.68
CA GLU A 89 -10.11 -1.44 -1.39
C GLU A 89 -10.84 -0.88 -0.16
N MET A 90 -12.13 -0.58 -0.33
CA MET A 90 -12.98 0.01 0.70
C MET A 90 -14.17 -0.90 1.01
N ASP A 91 -14.56 -1.00 2.28
CA ASP A 91 -15.85 -1.58 2.65
C ASP A 91 -16.95 -0.54 2.42
N ALA A 92 -17.96 -0.89 1.61
CA ALA A 92 -19.03 0.02 1.20
C ALA A 92 -20.09 0.28 2.29
N ARG A 93 -19.85 -0.10 3.55
CA ARG A 93 -20.74 0.19 4.69
C ARG A 93 -20.09 1.20 5.62
N ALA A 94 -20.22 2.48 5.28
CA ALA A 94 -20.01 3.59 6.21
C ALA A 94 -21.35 4.34 6.38
#